data_AF-A0A1V9VA28-F1
#
_entry.id   AF-A0A1V9VA28-F1
#
_cell.length_a   1.000
_cell.length_b   1.000
_cell.length_c   1.000
_cell.angle_alpha   90.00
_cell.angle_beta   90.00
_cell.angle_gamma   90.00
#
_symmetry.space_group_name_H-M   'P 1'
#
loop_
_entity.id
_entity.type
_entity.pdbx_description
1 polymer ?
#
loop_
_entity_poly.entity_id
_entity_poly.type
_entity_poly.pdbx_seq_one_letter_code
_entity_poly.pdbx_strand_id
1 'polypeptide(L)' 'MAKLLIVDDSTMLRDMLNYALNEGGYTDVVEAVDGVDGLAKAKNTNFDLIITD' A
#
# COMPACT_ATOMS: atom_id res chain seq x y z
N MET A 1 -7.69 6.70 -11.61
CA MET A 1 -6.59 6.91 -10.66
C MET A 1 -6.08 5.53 -10.30
N ALA A 2 -4.77 5.31 -10.29
CA ALA A 2 -4.21 4.02 -9.93
C ALA A 2 -4.35 3.83 -8.42
N LYS A 3 -4.84 2.66 -8.00
CA LYS A 3 -5.02 2.29 -6.60
C LYS A 3 -3.92 1.32 -6.16
N LEU A 4 -3.17 1.70 -5.13
CA LEU A 4 -1.98 0.98 -4.69
C LEU A 4 -2.20 0.37 -3.29
N LEU A 5 -1.58 -0.78 -3.05
CA LEU A 5 -1.49 -1.40 -1.73
C LEU A 5 -0.02 -1.52 -1.31
N ILE A 6 0.34 -0.97 -0.15
CA ILE A 6 1.63 -1.19 0.50
C ILE A 6 1.43 -2.19 1.64
N VAL A 7 2.24 -3.24 1.71
CA VAL A 7 2.25 -4.24 2.78
C VAL A 7 3.67 -4.30 3.35
N ASP A 8 3.83 -3.96 4.62
CA ASP A 8 5.14 -3.96 5.31
C ASP A 8 4.86 -3.94 6.82
N ASP A 9 5.65 -4.66 7.64
CA ASP A 9 5.48 -4.68 9.10
C ASP A 9 5.94 -3.36 9.78
N SER A 10 6.83 -2.60 9.12
CA SER A 10 7.41 -1.34 9.61
C SER A 10 6.56 -0.14 9.25
N THR A 11 5.96 0.49 10.26
CA THR A 11 5.22 1.76 10.10
C THR A 11 6.08 2.85 9.45
N MET A 12 7.36 2.95 9.80
CA MET A 12 8.26 3.96 9.24
C MET A 12 8.46 3.78 7.72
N LEU A 13 8.56 2.54 7.24
CA LEU A 13 8.70 2.27 5.82
C LEU A 13 7.40 2.55 5.07
N ARG A 14 6.25 2.15 5.63
CA ARG A 14 4.94 2.46 5.03
C ARG A 14 4.71 3.97 4.91
N ASP A 15 5.01 4.74 5.96
CA ASP A 15 4.88 6.20 5.95
C ASP A 15 5.80 6.83 4.88
N MET A 16 7.06 6.39 4.81
CA MET A 16 8.02 6.89 3.83
C MET A 16 7.58 6.58 2.39
N LEU A 17 7.13 5.35 2.11
CA LEU A 17 6.63 4.95 0.80
C LEU A 17 5.36 5.70 0.43
N ASN A 18 4.42 5.84 1.36
CA ASN A 18 3.19 6.57 1.13
C ASN A 18 3.48 8.05 0.79
N TYR A 19 4.42 8.68 1.50
CA TYR A 19 4.88 10.03 1.18
C TYR A 19 5.46 10.12 -0.24
N ALA A 20 6.39 9.23 -0.60
CA ALA A 20 7.03 9.22 -1.91
C ALA A 20 6.02 8.97 -3.06
N LEU A 21 5.05 8.08 -2.86
CA LEU A 21 3.99 7.81 -3.84
C LEU A 21 3.07 9.01 -4.02
N ASN A 22 2.72 9.69 -2.93
CA ASN A 22 1.94 10.93 -2.99
C ASN A 22 2.70 12.04 -3.74
N GLU A 23 4.00 12.23 -3.48
CA GLU A 23 4.82 13.17 -4.26
C GLU A 23 4.91 12.79 -5.75
N GLY A 24 4.85 11.49 -6.05
CA GLY A 24 4.77 10.96 -7.41
C GLY A 24 3.40 11.10 -8.08
N GLY A 25 2.40 11.66 -7.40
CA GLY A 25 1.03 11.85 -7.91
C GLY A 25 0.09 10.65 -7.74
N TYR A 26 0.50 9.63 -6.98
CA TYR A 26 -0.34 8.49 -6.61
C TYR A 26 -1.02 8.78 -5.26
N THR A 27 -2.27 9.20 -5.31
CA THR A 27 -3.01 9.66 -4.12
C THR A 27 -3.99 8.62 -3.55
N ASP A 28 -4.24 7.51 -4.27
CA ASP A 28 -5.11 6.42 -3.81
C ASP A 28 -4.25 5.24 -3.34
N VAL A 29 -3.64 5.41 -2.17
CA VAL A 29 -2.75 4.44 -1.53
C VAL A 29 -3.43 3.85 -0.30
N VAL A 30 -3.43 2.54 -0.20
CA VAL A 30 -3.88 1.78 0.96
C VAL A 30 -2.67 1.11 1.60
N GLU A 31 -2.59 1.16 2.92
CA GLU A 31 -1.53 0.49 3.69
C GLU A 31 -2.06 -0.76 4.38
N ALA A 32 -1.22 -1.78 4.54
CA ALA A 32 -1.46 -2.94 5.35
C ALA A 32 -0.27 -3.21 6.27
N VAL A 33 -0.57 -3.63 7.49
CA VAL A 33 0.43 -3.74 8.57
C VAL A 33 1.15 -5.08 8.61
N ASP A 34 0.65 -6.07 7.86
CA ASP A 34 1.23 -7.40 7.72
C ASP A 34 0.61 -8.12 6.51
N GLY A 35 1.10 -9.33 6.21
CA GLY A 35 0.59 -10.14 5.09
C GLY A 35 -0.86 -10.61 5.24
N VAL A 36 -1.37 -10.77 6.46
CA VAL A 36 -2.77 -11.20 6.70
C VAL A 36 -3.72 -10.07 6.36
N ASP A 37 -3.42 -8.86 6.84
CA ASP A 37 -4.13 -7.62 6.54
C ASP A 37 -4.04 -7.29 5.05
N GLY A 38 -2.84 -7.41 4.46
CA GLY A 38 -2.61 -7.19 3.03
C GLY A 38 -3.42 -8.13 2.15
N LEU A 39 -3.42 -9.43 2.48
CA LEU A 39 -4.21 -10.43 1.75
C LEU A 39 -5.72 -10.19 1.89
N ALA A 40 -6.19 -9.81 3.09
CA ALA A 40 -7.59 -9.48 3.30
C ALA A 40 -8.01 -8.27 2.45
N LYS A 41 -7.19 -7.22 2.39
CA LYS A 41 -7.44 -6.02 1.57
C LYS A 41 -7.41 -6.34 0.08
N ALA A 42 -6.41 -7.08 -0.39
CA ALA A 42 -6.26 -7.49 -1.79
C ALA A 42 -7.42 -8.38 -2.29
N LYS A 43 -8.08 -9.13 -1.40
CA LYS A 43 -9.26 -9.93 -1.75
C LYS A 43 -10.56 -9.12 -1.83
N ASN A 44 -10.63 -7.99 -1.14
CA ASN A 44 -11.85 -7.16 -1.07
C ASN A 44 -11.93 -6.11 -2.18
N THR A 45 -10.83 -5.81 -2.85
CA THR A 45 -10.77 -4.78 -3.89
C THR A 45 -9.65 -5.07 -4.87
N ASN A 46 -9.80 -4.59 -6.11
CA ASN A 46 -8.72 -4.66 -7.09
C ASN A 46 -7.74 -3.52 -6.86
N PHE A 47 -6.45 -3.86 -6.86
CA PHE A 47 -5.34 -2.92 -6.84
C PHE A 47 -4.58 -3.01 -8.17
N ASP A 48 -4.07 -1.88 -8.64
CA ASP A 48 -3.27 -1.81 -9.87
C ASP A 48 -1.80 -2.19 -9.60
N LEU A 49 -1.34 -1.99 -8.36
CA LEU A 49 -0.01 -2.36 -7.90
C LEU A 49 -0.06 -2.73 -6.40
N ILE A 50 0.66 -3.79 -6.04
CA ILE A 50 0.90 -4.20 -4.65
C ILE A 50 2.42 -4.16 -4.43
N ILE A 51 2.86 -3.43 -3.40
CA ILE A 51 4.25 -3.36 -2.95
C ILE A 51 4.31 -4.13 -1.63
N THR A 52 5.18 -5.13 -1.55
CA THR A 52 5.38 -6.01 -0.38
C THR A 52 6.87 -6.21 -0.14
N ASP A 53 7.28 -6.31 1.12
CA ASP A 53 8.59 -6.82 1.54
C ASP A 53 8.66 -8.36 1.50
#